data_AF-A0A2Z6MVF6-F1
#
_entry.id   AF-A0A2Z6MVF6-F1
#
_cell.length_a   1.000
_cell.length_b   1.000
_cell.length_c   1.000
_cell.angle_alpha   90.00
_cell.angle_beta   90.00
_cell.angle_gamma   90.00
#
_symmetry.space_group_name_H-M   'P 1'
#
loop_
_entity.id
_entity.type
_entity.pdbx_description
1 polymer ?
#
loop_
_entity_poly.entity_id
_entity_poly.type
_entity_poly.pdbx_seq_one_letter_code
_entity_poly.pdbx_strand_id
1 'polypeptide(L)'
;MSSDAFQFLTTDYPDKVHRLLKMDHDGNFRVYSFNEKMKTWKVTWQAKPEPCEVHGLCGENSMCSYDPVIGRTCFCLKGYKVKNPQDWTEGCVPEFKPADLSCNRGVSFGFLRLQNTELFGYDLNKTAVTSLKQCQDLCLGLCEKCKGVQFRFNEESTYDCYPKTLLVNGRDSHNLDELKTATKGFTKEIGRGGGGTVYKGILDDDRVAAVKCLNEAHQGEAEFLAEISTIGMLNHMNLIDMWGYCVEGKHRILVKNAPTSMFWIEEIVDGNLEGKFDVNQVENLVKVALKCVKDDMNERPSMSQVVEMLLESNERRGTPR
;
A
#
# COMPACT_ATOMS: atom_id res chain seq x y z
N MET A 1 -0.82 31.15 -6.27
CA MET A 1 -2.22 31.01 -6.72
C MET A 1 -2.36 29.60 -7.30
N SER A 2 -3.02 28.69 -6.57
CA SER A 2 -3.57 27.44 -7.13
C SER A 2 -5.09 27.59 -7.07
N SER A 3 -5.78 27.34 -8.18
CA SER A 3 -7.17 27.72 -8.46
C SER A 3 -8.18 26.60 -8.26
N ASP A 4 -7.81 25.59 -7.50
CA ASP A 4 -8.60 24.42 -7.18
C ASP A 4 -9.04 24.60 -5.73
N ALA A 5 -10.34 24.79 -5.53
CA ALA A 5 -10.94 24.90 -4.21
C ALA A 5 -10.68 23.61 -3.43
N PHE A 6 -9.55 23.55 -2.73
CA PHE A 6 -9.10 22.39 -1.96
C PHE A 6 -9.97 22.26 -0.70
N GLN A 7 -11.19 21.78 -0.89
CA GLN A 7 -12.13 21.47 0.18
C GLN A 7 -11.89 20.02 0.61
N PHE A 8 -11.53 19.84 1.87
CA PHE A 8 -11.42 18.53 2.50
C PHE A 8 -12.28 18.50 3.76
N LEU A 9 -12.80 17.32 4.07
CA LEU A 9 -13.52 17.05 5.30
C LEU A 9 -12.66 16.17 6.19
N THR A 10 -12.67 16.48 7.48
CA THR A 10 -12.06 15.65 8.51
C THR A 10 -13.00 14.51 8.87
N THR A 11 -12.46 13.38 9.31
CA THR A 11 -13.27 12.20 9.68
C THR A 11 -14.23 12.45 10.84
N ASP A 12 -14.00 13.51 11.61
CA ASP A 12 -14.84 13.92 12.73
C ASP A 12 -15.77 15.10 12.39
N TYR A 13 -15.91 15.46 11.11
CA TYR A 13 -16.93 16.42 10.70
C TYR A 13 -18.34 15.85 10.95
N PRO A 14 -19.31 16.63 11.50
CA PRO A 14 -19.32 18.09 11.70
C PRO A 14 -18.93 18.55 13.12
N ASP A 15 -18.21 17.74 13.90
CA ASP A 15 -17.93 18.03 15.30
C ASP A 15 -17.19 19.37 15.47
N LYS A 16 -17.62 20.12 16.50
CA LYS A 16 -17.02 21.40 16.89
C LYS A 16 -15.87 21.14 17.86
N VAL A 17 -14.69 20.88 17.31
CA VAL A 17 -13.45 20.62 18.05
C VAL A 17 -12.34 21.57 17.62
N HIS A 18 -11.34 21.76 18.48
CA HIS A 18 -10.12 22.48 18.11
C HIS A 18 -9.33 21.68 17.07
N ARG A 19 -8.89 22.35 16.01
CA ARG A 19 -8.16 21.74 14.89
C ARG A 19 -6.83 22.45 14.65
N LEU A 20 -5.82 21.66 14.30
CA LEU A 20 -4.50 22.13 13.90
C LEU A 20 -4.13 21.49 12.56
N LEU A 21 -3.92 22.30 11.52
CA LEU A 21 -3.34 21.84 10.26
C LEU A 21 -1.85 22.19 10.26
N LYS A 22 -0.98 21.19 10.08
CA LYS A 22 0.46 21.38 9.94
C LYS A 22 1.06 20.43 8.92
N MET A 23 2.21 20.80 8.38
CA MET A 23 3.11 19.88 7.69
C MET A 23 3.94 19.15 8.74
N ASP A 24 3.99 17.82 8.67
CA ASP A 24 4.84 17.01 9.53
C ASP A 24 6.24 16.81 8.90
N HIS A 25 7.15 16.25 9.69
CA HIS A 25 8.55 16.00 9.30
C HIS A 25 8.70 15.06 8.10
N ASP A 26 7.65 14.31 7.76
CA ASP A 26 7.58 13.47 6.57
C ASP A 26 7.02 14.22 5.35
N GLY A 27 6.91 15.55 5.38
CA GLY A 27 6.46 16.36 4.25
C GLY A 27 4.96 16.25 3.95
N ASN A 28 4.19 15.51 4.76
CA ASN A 28 2.76 15.36 4.59
C ASN A 28 1.99 16.41 5.40
N PHE A 29 0.89 16.93 4.85
CA PHE A 29 0.00 17.80 5.58
C PHE A 29 -1.04 16.98 6.35
N ARG A 30 -1.21 17.26 7.64
CA ARG A 30 -2.18 16.57 8.49
C ARG A 30 -3.01 17.56 9.28
N VAL A 31 -4.31 17.26 9.41
CA VAL A 31 -5.20 17.91 10.36
C VAL A 31 -5.30 17.05 11.60
N TYR A 32 -5.03 17.68 12.74
CA TYR A 32 -5.18 17.12 14.05
C TYR A 32 -6.40 17.72 14.72
N SER A 33 -7.29 16.88 15.23
CA SER A 33 -8.40 17.30 16.08
C SER A 33 -8.08 17.02 17.54
N PHE A 34 -8.37 17.98 18.41
CA PHE A 34 -8.17 17.84 19.84
C PHE A 34 -9.30 17.04 20.48
N ASN A 35 -8.96 15.94 21.14
CA ASN A 35 -9.90 15.16 21.93
C ASN A 35 -9.92 15.68 23.37
N GLU A 36 -11.00 16.37 23.75
CA GLU A 36 -11.16 16.94 25.09
C GLU A 36 -11.18 15.91 26.22
N LYS A 37 -11.69 14.69 25.97
CA LYS A 37 -11.78 13.64 26.98
C LYS A 37 -10.42 13.04 27.30
N MET A 38 -9.63 12.77 26.26
CA MET A 38 -8.31 12.14 26.39
C MET A 38 -7.19 13.18 26.55
N LYS A 39 -7.48 14.46 26.29
CA LYS A 39 -6.49 15.56 26.24
C LYS A 39 -5.35 15.30 25.25
N THR A 40 -5.67 14.64 24.13
CA THR A 40 -4.72 14.26 23.08
C THR A 40 -5.13 14.81 21.72
N TRP A 41 -4.15 15.03 20.85
CA TRP A 41 -4.37 15.33 19.44
C TRP A 41 -4.47 14.04 18.62
N LYS A 42 -5.50 13.90 17.79
CA LYS A 42 -5.68 12.78 16.88
C LYS A 42 -5.67 13.27 15.44
N VAL A 43 -4.96 12.58 14.56
CA VAL A 43 -5.04 12.84 13.11
C VAL A 43 -6.45 12.48 12.63
N THR A 44 -7.12 13.44 12.01
CA THR A 44 -8.48 13.28 11.44
C THR A 44 -8.53 13.53 9.94
N TRP A 45 -7.40 13.92 9.34
CA TRP A 45 -7.21 14.00 7.90
C TRP A 45 -5.72 14.09 7.56
N GLN A 46 -5.32 13.60 6.39
CA GLN A 46 -4.00 13.81 5.81
C GLN A 46 -4.07 13.99 4.28
N ALA A 47 -3.15 14.76 3.71
CA ALA A 47 -3.16 15.11 2.28
C ALA A 47 -2.74 13.95 1.39
N LYS A 48 -1.76 13.17 1.82
CA LYS A 48 -1.28 11.96 1.13
C LYS A 48 -1.55 10.72 1.99
N PRO A 49 -2.51 9.87 1.60
CA PRO A 49 -2.76 8.58 2.22
C PRO A 49 -1.52 7.73 2.34
N GLU A 50 -0.88 7.51 1.20
CA GLU A 50 0.28 6.66 1.07
C GLU A 50 1.55 7.47 1.32
N PRO A 51 2.38 7.10 2.30
CA PRO A 51 3.60 7.83 2.62
C PRO A 51 4.59 7.93 1.45
N CYS A 52 4.59 6.94 0.55
CA CYS A 52 5.44 6.91 -0.64
C CYS A 52 4.98 7.85 -1.78
N GLU A 53 3.76 8.40 -1.71
CA GLU A 53 3.32 9.45 -2.64
C GLU A 53 3.84 10.84 -2.30
N VAL A 54 4.38 11.01 -1.09
CA VAL A 54 4.91 12.29 -0.68
C VAL A 54 6.25 12.52 -1.39
N HIS A 55 6.27 13.53 -2.25
CA HIS A 55 7.44 13.85 -3.08
C HIS A 55 8.65 14.28 -2.24
N GLY A 56 9.84 13.88 -2.69
CA GLY A 56 11.12 14.36 -2.16
C GLY A 56 11.65 13.63 -0.92
N LEU A 57 10.99 12.56 -0.49
CA LEU A 57 11.40 11.80 0.69
C LEU A 57 12.39 10.66 0.38
N CYS A 58 12.16 9.94 -0.71
CA CYS A 58 13.20 9.12 -1.32
C CYS A 58 13.70 9.90 -2.56
N GLY A 59 15.00 10.16 -2.61
CA GLY A 59 15.60 11.00 -3.65
C GLY A 59 15.62 10.34 -5.02
N GLU A 60 16.31 10.94 -5.98
CA GLU A 60 16.39 10.42 -7.34
C GLU A 60 16.97 9.00 -7.41
N ASN A 61 16.51 8.24 -8.41
CA ASN A 61 16.89 6.84 -8.69
C ASN A 61 16.61 5.86 -7.55
N SER A 62 15.56 6.12 -6.76
CA SER A 62 15.16 5.28 -5.63
C SER A 62 13.71 4.80 -5.72
N MET A 63 13.46 3.72 -4.98
CA MET A 63 12.18 3.12 -4.69
C MET A 63 11.80 3.43 -3.25
N CYS A 64 10.50 3.38 -2.98
CA CYS A 64 9.90 3.59 -1.67
C CYS A 64 8.98 2.43 -1.35
N SER A 65 9.17 1.86 -0.16
CA SER A 65 8.22 0.97 0.49
C SER A 65 7.78 1.57 1.83
N TYR A 66 6.61 1.17 2.30
CA TYR A 66 6.11 1.58 3.59
C TYR A 66 5.61 0.36 4.37
N ASP A 67 6.06 0.27 5.60
CA ASP A 67 5.62 -0.71 6.58
C ASP A 67 5.12 0.05 7.82
N PRO A 68 3.94 -0.25 8.39
CA PRO A 68 3.41 0.43 9.57
C PRO A 68 4.26 0.30 10.84
N VAL A 69 5.10 -0.74 10.96
CA VAL A 69 5.96 -0.99 12.13
C VAL A 69 7.34 -0.37 11.91
N ILE A 70 7.95 -0.63 10.75
CA ILE A 70 9.31 -0.18 10.41
C ILE A 70 9.28 1.27 9.89
N GLY A 71 8.15 1.72 9.37
CA GLY A 71 7.98 3.00 8.71
C GLY A 71 8.35 2.97 7.23
N ARG A 72 8.60 4.15 6.68
CA ARG A 72 9.03 4.29 5.28
C ARG A 72 10.46 3.79 5.12
N THR A 73 10.69 2.95 4.11
CA THR A 73 12.02 2.51 3.71
C THR A 73 12.28 2.92 2.26
N CYS A 74 13.45 3.49 2.00
CA CYS A 74 13.92 3.81 0.66
C CYS A 74 15.01 2.81 0.24
N PHE A 75 15.05 2.45 -1.04
CA PHE A 75 16.10 1.58 -1.59
C PHE A 75 16.43 2.00 -3.02
N CYS A 76 17.63 1.69 -3.51
CA CYS A 76 18.05 2.14 -4.84
C CYS A 76 17.52 1.24 -5.95
N LEU A 77 17.30 1.85 -7.12
CA LEU A 77 17.05 1.10 -8.34
C LEU A 77 18.25 0.20 -8.68
N LYS A 78 17.98 -0.91 -9.38
CA LYS A 78 19.03 -1.85 -9.80
C LYS A 78 20.09 -1.14 -10.66
N GLY A 79 21.36 -1.28 -10.27
CA GLY A 79 22.50 -0.59 -10.91
C GLY A 79 22.80 0.80 -10.35
N TYR A 80 22.14 1.17 -9.25
CA TYR A 80 22.39 2.38 -8.48
C TYR A 80 22.74 2.02 -7.04
N LYS A 81 23.54 2.88 -6.41
CA LYS A 81 23.90 2.79 -5.00
C LYS A 81 23.53 4.07 -4.26
N VAL A 82 23.26 3.93 -2.97
CA VAL A 82 22.86 5.08 -2.14
C VAL A 82 23.97 6.13 -2.12
N LYS A 83 23.58 7.40 -2.27
CA LYS A 83 24.53 8.51 -2.23
C LYS A 83 24.97 8.80 -0.80
N ASN A 84 24.01 8.89 0.11
CA ASN A 84 24.22 9.10 1.53
C ASN A 84 23.27 8.19 2.31
N PRO A 85 23.76 7.14 3.00
CA PRO A 85 22.92 6.25 3.78
C PRO A 85 22.10 6.96 4.88
N GLN A 86 22.55 8.14 5.32
CA GLN A 86 21.95 8.87 6.44
C GLN A 86 20.94 9.91 5.97
N ASP A 87 20.93 10.20 4.66
CA ASP A 87 20.02 11.14 4.05
C ASP A 87 19.53 10.59 2.70
N TRP A 88 18.43 9.85 2.76
CA TRP A 88 17.81 9.26 1.58
C TRP A 88 17.17 10.30 0.63
N THR A 89 17.03 11.56 1.05
CA THR A 89 16.54 12.62 0.16
C THR A 89 17.56 12.94 -0.95
N GLU A 90 18.83 12.63 -0.73
CA GLU A 90 19.89 12.73 -1.73
C GLU A 90 19.81 11.64 -2.81
N GLY A 91 19.02 10.58 -2.57
CA GLY A 91 18.77 9.51 -3.52
C GLY A 91 19.98 8.62 -3.79
N CYS A 92 20.05 8.13 -5.02
CA CYS A 92 20.99 7.12 -5.47
C CYS A 92 21.77 7.60 -6.71
N VAL A 93 23.04 7.18 -6.76
CA VAL A 93 23.95 7.45 -7.87
C VAL A 93 24.18 6.19 -8.70
N PRO A 94 24.32 6.31 -10.03
CA PRO A 94 24.56 5.16 -10.89
C PRO A 94 25.92 4.53 -10.58
N GLU A 95 25.98 3.20 -10.66
CA GLU A 95 27.24 2.45 -10.57
C GLU A 95 27.96 2.36 -11.93
N PHE A 96 27.34 2.90 -12.98
CA PHE A 96 27.88 3.06 -14.33
C PHE A 96 28.20 4.53 -14.63
N LYS A 97 28.99 4.80 -15.69
CA LYS A 97 29.44 6.16 -16.01
C LYS A 97 28.34 6.96 -16.74
N PRO A 98 27.88 8.12 -16.24
CA PRO A 98 26.84 8.92 -16.89
C PRO A 98 27.22 9.46 -18.27
N ALA A 99 28.52 9.68 -18.53
CA ALA A 99 29.02 10.12 -19.83
C ALA A 99 28.79 9.10 -20.95
N ASP A 100 28.50 7.85 -20.59
CA ASP A 100 28.10 6.84 -21.55
C ASP A 100 26.70 7.15 -22.08
N LEU A 101 25.75 7.61 -21.25
CA LEU A 101 24.33 7.91 -21.58
C LEU A 101 24.07 9.12 -22.50
N SER A 102 25.11 9.76 -23.04
CA SER A 102 24.91 10.93 -23.91
C SER A 102 24.61 10.48 -25.35
N CYS A 103 23.46 10.90 -25.89
CA CYS A 103 23.02 10.67 -27.27
C CYS A 103 24.05 11.02 -28.36
N ASN A 104 25.09 11.80 -28.03
CA ASN A 104 26.05 12.33 -28.98
C ASN A 104 27.16 11.35 -29.38
N ARG A 105 27.24 10.17 -28.74
CA ARG A 105 28.21 9.13 -29.11
C ARG A 105 27.47 7.99 -29.77
N GLY A 106 28.02 7.41 -30.83
CA GLY A 106 27.48 6.24 -31.55
C GLY A 106 27.46 4.95 -30.73
N VAL A 107 27.11 5.05 -29.45
CA VAL A 107 26.93 3.99 -28.47
C VAL A 107 25.45 3.63 -28.46
N SER A 108 25.14 2.35 -28.60
CA SER A 108 23.77 1.86 -28.48
C SER A 108 23.34 1.85 -27.01
N PHE A 109 22.30 2.58 -26.67
CA PHE A 109 21.67 2.55 -25.35
C PHE A 109 20.66 1.42 -25.24
N GLY A 110 20.62 0.75 -24.10
CA GLY A 110 19.62 -0.24 -23.76
C GLY A 110 18.75 0.23 -22.60
N PHE A 111 17.57 -0.38 -22.46
CA PHE A 111 16.69 -0.15 -21.33
C PHE A 111 16.81 -1.32 -20.35
N LEU A 112 16.98 -1.01 -19.07
CA LEU A 112 16.79 -2.00 -18.00
C LEU A 112 15.30 -2.06 -17.66
N ARG A 113 14.69 -3.22 -17.82
CA ARG A 113 13.30 -3.42 -17.43
C ARG A 113 13.21 -3.53 -15.91
N LEU A 114 12.55 -2.56 -15.28
CA LEU A 114 12.11 -2.63 -13.90
C LEU A 114 10.73 -3.28 -13.90
N GLN A 115 10.63 -4.50 -13.36
CA GLN A 115 9.34 -5.16 -13.22
C GLN A 115 8.60 -4.57 -12.02
N ASN A 116 7.28 -4.52 -12.13
CA ASN A 116 6.37 -4.17 -11.04
C ASN A 116 6.70 -2.83 -10.39
N THR A 117 7.17 -1.85 -11.17
CA THR A 117 7.57 -0.55 -10.65
C THR A 117 6.67 0.52 -11.24
N GLU A 118 5.95 1.23 -10.39
CA GLU A 118 5.25 2.45 -10.74
C GLU A 118 6.07 3.66 -10.29
N LEU A 119 6.44 4.52 -11.24
CA LEU A 119 7.10 5.80 -10.98
C LEU A 119 6.05 6.90 -11.19
N PHE A 120 5.52 7.46 -10.11
CA PHE A 120 4.48 8.48 -10.23
C PHE A 120 5.07 9.86 -10.57
N GLY A 121 4.45 10.56 -11.53
CA GLY A 121 4.82 11.91 -11.93
C GLY A 121 6.11 12.00 -12.77
N TYR A 122 6.65 13.22 -12.87
CA TYR A 122 7.83 13.58 -13.68
C TYR A 122 7.72 13.19 -15.17
N ASP A 123 6.49 13.10 -15.66
CA ASP A 123 6.14 12.79 -17.04
C ASP A 123 6.39 13.99 -17.96
N LEU A 124 7.01 13.75 -19.12
CA LEU A 124 7.13 14.78 -20.16
C LEU A 124 5.80 15.02 -20.87
N ASN A 125 5.27 14.00 -21.54
CA ASN A 125 3.97 14.02 -22.22
C ASN A 125 3.44 12.58 -22.34
N LYS A 126 2.23 12.34 -21.82
CA LYS A 126 1.50 11.08 -22.02
C LYS A 126 1.20 10.90 -23.51
N THR A 127 1.60 9.77 -24.09
CA THR A 127 1.38 9.47 -25.51
C THR A 127 0.82 8.07 -25.69
N ALA A 128 -0.25 7.91 -26.47
CA ALA A 128 -0.75 6.60 -26.85
C ALA A 128 0.18 5.95 -27.91
N VAL A 129 0.56 4.71 -27.69
CA VAL A 129 1.48 3.92 -28.50
C VAL A 129 0.96 2.49 -28.67
N THR A 130 1.50 1.77 -29.64
CA THR A 130 1.10 0.38 -29.94
C THR A 130 2.08 -0.66 -29.44
N SER A 131 3.32 -0.27 -29.08
CA SER A 131 4.35 -1.19 -28.59
C SER A 131 5.33 -0.52 -27.64
N LEU A 132 5.97 -1.32 -26.78
CA LEU A 132 7.04 -0.87 -25.89
C LEU A 132 8.20 -0.26 -26.69
N LYS A 133 8.54 -0.83 -27.85
CA LYS A 133 9.60 -0.34 -28.71
C LYS A 133 9.33 1.09 -29.17
N GLN A 134 8.10 1.39 -29.57
CA GLN A 134 7.72 2.75 -29.95
C GLN A 134 7.92 3.74 -28.78
N CYS A 135 7.57 3.32 -27.55
CA CYS A 135 7.80 4.14 -26.36
C CYS A 135 9.29 4.35 -26.06
N GLN A 136 10.11 3.32 -26.24
CA GLN A 136 11.57 3.40 -26.10
C GLN A 136 12.18 4.35 -27.13
N ASP A 137 11.78 4.24 -28.40
CA ASP A 137 12.26 5.10 -29.49
C ASP A 137 11.89 6.57 -29.24
N LEU A 138 10.69 6.84 -28.70
CA LEU A 138 10.28 8.18 -28.27
C LEU A 138 11.22 8.74 -27.20
N CYS A 139 11.55 7.94 -26.17
CA CYS A 139 12.46 8.36 -25.11
C CYS A 139 13.88 8.61 -25.64
N LEU A 140 14.38 7.73 -26.51
CA LEU A 140 15.69 7.88 -27.15
C LEU A 140 15.77 9.17 -27.98
N GLY A 141 14.68 9.53 -28.68
CA GLY A 141 14.59 10.80 -29.41
C GLY A 141 14.61 12.05 -28.52
N LEU A 142 14.31 11.92 -27.23
CA LEU A 142 14.30 13.01 -26.24
C LEU A 142 15.65 13.18 -25.52
N CYS A 143 16.59 12.25 -25.73
CA CYS A 143 17.94 12.31 -25.21
C CYS A 143 18.01 12.62 -23.71
N GLU A 144 18.79 13.62 -23.30
CA GLU A 144 19.06 13.90 -21.88
C GLU A 144 17.80 14.25 -21.07
N LYS A 145 16.70 14.62 -21.74
CA LYS A 145 15.41 14.92 -21.12
C LYS A 145 14.64 13.67 -20.69
N CYS A 146 14.96 12.50 -21.23
CA CYS A 146 14.30 11.24 -20.87
C CYS A 146 15.28 10.28 -20.19
N LYS A 147 14.96 9.87 -18.96
CA LYS A 147 15.76 8.92 -18.16
C LYS A 147 15.19 7.52 -18.18
N GLY A 148 13.92 7.36 -18.54
CA GLY A 148 13.24 6.08 -18.63
C GLY A 148 11.83 6.23 -19.15
N VAL A 149 11.14 5.11 -19.31
CA VAL A 149 9.74 5.07 -19.73
C VAL A 149 8.93 4.21 -18.79
N GLN A 150 7.72 4.65 -18.47
CA GLN A 150 6.69 3.80 -17.92
C GLN A 150 5.69 3.48 -19.02
N PHE A 151 5.37 2.20 -19.16
CA PHE A 151 4.53 1.67 -20.24
C PHE A 151 3.35 0.94 -19.61
N ARG A 152 2.14 1.43 -19.85
CA ARG A 152 0.91 0.93 -19.23
C ARG A 152 -0.13 0.58 -20.28
N PHE A 153 -0.90 -0.47 -20.07
CA PHE A 153 -2.05 -0.80 -20.92
C PHE A 153 -3.20 0.19 -20.68
N ASN A 154 -3.89 0.60 -21.75
CA ASN A 154 -5.06 1.47 -21.72
C ASN A 154 -6.32 0.69 -22.17
N GLU A 155 -7.49 1.10 -21.68
CA GLU A 155 -8.80 0.45 -21.90
C GLU A 155 -9.19 0.35 -23.39
N GLU A 156 -8.63 1.20 -24.26
CA GLU A 156 -8.86 1.17 -25.71
C GLU A 156 -7.99 0.14 -26.48
N SER A 157 -7.44 -0.88 -25.81
CA SER A 157 -6.52 -1.87 -26.41
C SER A 157 -5.23 -1.27 -27.00
N THR A 158 -4.86 -0.09 -26.53
CA THR A 158 -3.58 0.58 -26.82
C THR A 158 -2.73 0.64 -25.55
N TYR A 159 -1.54 1.24 -25.65
CA TYR A 159 -0.67 1.44 -24.49
C TYR A 159 -0.37 2.92 -24.29
N ASP A 160 -0.39 3.36 -23.05
CA ASP A 160 0.07 4.67 -22.65
C ASP A 160 1.58 4.63 -22.36
N CYS A 161 2.31 5.47 -23.07
CA CYS A 161 3.74 5.73 -22.87
C CYS A 161 3.91 7.00 -22.02
N TYR A 162 4.73 6.86 -20.98
CA TYR A 162 5.05 7.91 -20.01
C TYR A 162 6.58 8.10 -19.97
N PRO A 163 7.15 8.95 -20.85
CA PRO A 163 8.56 9.30 -20.78
C PRO A 163 8.86 10.08 -19.51
N LYS A 164 9.83 9.59 -18.73
CA LYS A 164 10.18 10.12 -17.40
C LYS A 164 11.39 11.03 -17.48
N THR A 165 11.26 12.25 -16.93
CA THR A 165 12.38 13.18 -16.73
C THR A 165 13.27 12.80 -15.56
N LEU A 166 12.66 12.25 -14.51
CA LEU A 166 13.32 11.78 -13.29
C LEU A 166 12.69 10.45 -12.88
N LEU A 167 13.48 9.61 -12.22
CA LEU A 167 13.03 8.36 -11.63
C LEU A 167 13.01 8.55 -10.12
N VAL A 168 11.87 8.84 -9.51
CA VAL A 168 11.76 9.19 -8.09
C VAL A 168 10.59 8.44 -7.46
N ASN A 169 10.72 8.02 -6.20
CA ASN A 169 9.66 7.40 -5.42
C ASN A 169 8.97 6.24 -6.17
N GLY A 170 9.75 5.34 -6.77
CA GLY A 170 9.17 4.16 -7.40
C GLY A 170 8.47 3.28 -6.37
N ARG A 171 7.31 2.73 -6.69
CA ARG A 171 6.52 1.83 -5.82
C ARG A 171 6.32 0.49 -6.48
N ASP A 172 6.07 -0.53 -5.68
CA ASP A 172 5.69 -1.84 -6.19
C ASP A 172 4.26 -1.80 -6.74
N SER A 173 4.11 -2.21 -8.00
CA SER A 173 2.85 -2.32 -8.73
C SER A 173 2.78 -3.70 -9.38
N HIS A 174 2.13 -4.64 -8.70
CA HIS A 174 2.07 -6.02 -9.14
C HIS A 174 1.17 -6.17 -10.37
N ASN A 175 1.52 -7.10 -11.26
CA ASN A 175 0.70 -7.45 -12.42
C ASN A 175 -0.12 -8.74 -12.17
N LEU A 176 -1.15 -8.99 -12.98
CA LEU A 176 -2.06 -10.10 -12.73
C LEU A 176 -1.38 -11.47 -12.85
N ASP A 177 -0.46 -11.65 -13.79
CA ASP A 177 0.20 -12.94 -14.03
C ASP A 177 1.20 -13.30 -12.92
N GLU A 178 1.86 -12.31 -12.37
CA GLU A 178 2.64 -12.44 -11.15
C GLU A 178 1.75 -12.83 -9.98
N LEU A 179 0.64 -12.12 -9.75
CA LEU A 179 -0.26 -12.46 -8.64
C LEU A 179 -0.90 -13.84 -8.81
N LYS A 180 -1.20 -14.27 -10.04
CA LYS A 180 -1.57 -15.66 -10.34
C LYS A 180 -0.44 -16.61 -9.93
N THR A 181 0.80 -16.32 -10.28
CA THR A 181 1.95 -17.17 -9.93
C THR A 181 2.12 -17.25 -8.41
N ALA A 182 2.12 -16.10 -7.72
CA ALA A 182 2.26 -15.97 -6.28
C ALA A 182 1.15 -16.73 -5.51
N THR A 183 -0.07 -16.72 -6.04
CA THR A 183 -1.25 -17.40 -5.45
C THR A 183 -1.49 -18.81 -6.00
N LYS A 184 -0.58 -19.33 -6.84
CA LYS A 184 -0.71 -20.62 -7.54
C LYS A 184 -2.00 -20.76 -8.35
N GLY A 185 -2.45 -19.67 -8.96
CA GLY A 185 -3.68 -19.55 -9.73
C GLY A 185 -4.89 -19.24 -8.87
N PHE A 186 -4.72 -18.46 -7.79
CA PHE A 186 -5.78 -18.14 -6.83
C PHE A 186 -6.44 -19.38 -6.19
N THR A 187 -5.64 -20.39 -5.84
CA THR A 187 -6.19 -21.68 -5.37
C THR A 187 -6.50 -21.73 -3.89
N LYS A 188 -5.70 -21.02 -3.06
CA LYS A 188 -5.84 -21.07 -1.59
C LYS A 188 -6.60 -19.84 -1.09
N GLU A 189 -7.92 -19.95 -1.09
CA GLU A 189 -8.80 -18.97 -0.45
C GLU A 189 -8.60 -18.99 1.07
N ILE A 190 -8.41 -17.81 1.65
CA ILE A 190 -8.28 -17.61 3.10
C ILE A 190 -9.44 -16.78 3.68
N GLY A 191 -10.29 -16.19 2.83
CA GLY A 191 -11.50 -15.51 3.25
C GLY A 191 -12.32 -14.99 2.08
N ARG A 192 -13.62 -14.82 2.29
CA ARG A 192 -14.57 -14.28 1.29
C ARG A 192 -15.68 -13.52 2.01
N GLY A 193 -16.04 -12.35 1.48
CA GLY A 193 -17.09 -11.48 2.04
C GLY A 193 -17.66 -10.53 1.00
N GLY A 194 -18.46 -9.54 1.45
CA GLY A 194 -19.11 -8.57 0.55
C GLY A 194 -18.12 -7.81 -0.34
N GLY A 195 -16.91 -7.58 0.17
CA GLY A 195 -15.84 -6.90 -0.54
C GLY A 195 -14.95 -7.76 -1.44
N GLY A 196 -15.30 -9.03 -1.69
CA GLY A 196 -14.55 -9.91 -2.58
C GLY A 196 -13.85 -11.08 -1.89
N THR A 197 -12.90 -11.70 -2.59
CA THR A 197 -12.25 -12.96 -2.19
C THR A 197 -10.77 -12.73 -1.90
N VAL A 198 -10.27 -13.28 -0.80
CA VAL A 198 -8.87 -13.16 -0.36
C VAL A 198 -8.16 -14.50 -0.52
N TYR A 199 -7.00 -14.48 -1.17
CA TYR A 199 -6.15 -15.64 -1.41
C TYR A 199 -4.81 -15.49 -0.69
N LYS A 200 -4.24 -16.60 -0.24
CA LYS A 200 -2.86 -16.63 0.23
C LYS A 200 -1.91 -16.66 -0.97
N GLY A 201 -0.97 -15.73 -1.03
CA GLY A 201 0.13 -15.68 -1.98
C GLY A 201 1.51 -15.71 -1.31
N ILE A 202 2.52 -16.12 -2.06
CA ILE A 202 3.93 -15.90 -1.71
C ILE A 202 4.53 -15.08 -2.86
N LEU A 203 4.97 -13.87 -2.57
CA LEU A 203 5.60 -12.97 -3.54
C LEU A 203 7.00 -13.46 -3.92
N ASP A 204 7.59 -12.87 -4.95
CA ASP A 204 8.92 -13.23 -5.47
C ASP A 204 10.05 -12.99 -4.46
N ASP A 205 9.84 -12.08 -3.51
CA ASP A 205 10.74 -11.78 -2.39
C ASP A 205 10.46 -12.59 -1.12
N ASP A 206 9.75 -13.73 -1.26
CA ASP A 206 9.36 -14.65 -0.18
C ASP A 206 8.38 -14.07 0.86
N ARG A 207 7.91 -12.83 0.71
CA ARG A 207 6.86 -12.28 1.57
C ARG A 207 5.54 -13.02 1.35
N VAL A 208 4.84 -13.31 2.44
CA VAL A 208 3.52 -13.96 2.37
C VAL A 208 2.45 -12.88 2.35
N ALA A 209 1.64 -12.88 1.29
CA ALA A 209 0.65 -11.84 1.04
C ALA A 209 -0.80 -12.37 1.13
N ALA A 210 -1.69 -11.50 1.60
CA ALA A 210 -3.12 -11.62 1.45
C ALA A 210 -3.54 -10.87 0.19
N VAL A 211 -3.89 -11.62 -0.85
CA VAL A 211 -4.24 -11.09 -2.18
C VAL A 211 -5.76 -11.02 -2.29
N LYS A 212 -6.32 -9.83 -2.06
CA LYS A 212 -7.77 -9.59 -2.09
C LYS A 212 -8.21 -9.18 -3.50
N CYS A 213 -8.95 -10.04 -4.17
CA CYS A 213 -9.61 -9.77 -5.45
C CYS A 213 -11.00 -9.18 -5.19
N LEU A 214 -11.23 -7.95 -5.61
CA LEU A 214 -12.53 -7.27 -5.48
C LEU A 214 -13.51 -7.77 -6.55
N ASN A 215 -14.80 -7.65 -6.26
CA ASN A 215 -15.87 -8.08 -7.17
C ASN A 215 -15.93 -7.19 -8.43
N GLU A 216 -16.23 -7.78 -9.59
CA GLU A 216 -16.18 -7.11 -10.91
C GLU A 216 -17.29 -6.06 -11.15
N ALA A 217 -18.22 -5.84 -10.22
CA ALA A 217 -19.31 -4.88 -10.38
C ALA A 217 -18.81 -3.42 -10.30
N HIS A 218 -19.59 -2.44 -10.78
CA HIS A 218 -19.31 -1.00 -10.62
C HIS A 218 -18.98 -0.57 -9.17
N GLN A 219 -19.43 -1.36 -8.20
CA GLN A 219 -19.16 -1.19 -6.78
C GLN A 219 -17.69 -1.50 -6.41
N GLY A 220 -17.02 -2.39 -7.14
CA GLY A 220 -15.63 -2.78 -6.91
C GLY A 220 -14.62 -1.66 -7.19
N GLU A 221 -14.90 -0.76 -8.14
CA GLU A 221 -14.03 0.40 -8.41
C GLU A 221 -14.08 1.43 -7.27
N ALA A 222 -15.30 1.74 -6.80
CA ALA A 222 -15.50 2.65 -5.68
C ALA A 222 -14.94 2.06 -4.38
N GLU A 223 -15.13 0.76 -4.15
CA GLU A 223 -14.55 0.04 -3.02
C GLU A 223 -13.02 -0.02 -3.10
N PHE A 224 -12.46 -0.26 -4.29
CA PHE A 224 -11.02 -0.25 -4.53
C PHE A 224 -10.41 1.11 -4.21
N LEU A 225 -10.98 2.19 -4.76
CA LEU A 225 -10.53 3.55 -4.51
C LEU A 225 -10.74 3.94 -3.05
N ALA A 226 -11.82 3.50 -2.41
CA ALA A 226 -12.04 3.70 -0.99
C ALA A 226 -11.01 2.96 -0.13
N GLU A 227 -10.64 1.72 -0.47
CA GLU A 227 -9.61 0.99 0.28
C GLU A 227 -8.21 1.57 0.06
N ILE A 228 -7.84 1.93 -1.16
CA ILE A 228 -6.55 2.58 -1.45
C ILE A 228 -6.47 3.95 -0.78
N SER A 229 -7.51 4.77 -0.96
CA SER A 229 -7.54 6.11 -0.38
C SER A 229 -7.67 6.07 1.15
N THR A 230 -8.51 5.20 1.71
CA THR A 230 -8.87 5.22 3.14
C THR A 230 -8.10 4.22 3.97
N ILE A 231 -8.00 2.95 3.56
CA ILE A 231 -7.19 1.97 4.30
C ILE A 231 -5.70 2.26 4.08
N GLY A 232 -5.31 2.71 2.88
CA GLY A 232 -3.96 3.25 2.65
C GLY A 232 -3.65 4.49 3.50
N MET A 233 -4.66 5.29 3.88
CA MET A 233 -4.54 6.41 4.84
C MET A 233 -4.37 5.97 6.29
N LEU A 234 -4.90 4.80 6.67
CA LEU A 234 -5.05 4.44 8.07
C LEU A 234 -3.75 3.86 8.63
N ASN A 235 -2.92 4.76 9.15
CA ASN A 235 -1.71 4.43 9.88
C ASN A 235 -2.03 4.14 11.36
N HIS A 236 -2.29 2.87 11.68
CA HIS A 236 -2.42 2.40 13.07
C HIS A 236 -1.63 1.11 13.21
N MET A 237 -0.88 0.97 14.30
CA MET A 237 -0.05 -0.21 14.64
C MET A 237 -0.80 -1.55 14.60
N ASN A 238 -2.14 -1.52 14.56
CA ASN A 238 -3.01 -2.70 14.59
C ASN A 238 -3.85 -2.86 13.30
N LEU A 239 -3.50 -2.18 12.20
CA LEU A 239 -4.15 -2.30 10.90
C LEU A 239 -3.21 -2.96 9.90
N ILE A 240 -3.75 -3.89 9.11
CA ILE A 240 -2.98 -4.75 8.19
C ILE A 240 -2.32 -3.91 7.08
N ASP A 241 -1.01 -4.06 6.96
CA ASP A 241 -0.15 -3.36 5.99
C ASP A 241 -0.61 -3.59 4.55
N MET A 242 -0.70 -2.52 3.77
CA MET A 242 -0.89 -2.60 2.32
C MET A 242 0.47 -2.56 1.63
N TRP A 243 0.79 -3.61 0.87
CA TRP A 243 2.06 -3.73 0.14
C TRP A 243 1.95 -3.30 -1.32
N GLY A 244 0.75 -3.29 -1.89
CA GLY A 244 0.52 -2.79 -3.24
C GLY A 244 -0.85 -3.16 -3.79
N TYR A 245 -1.00 -2.98 -5.10
CA TYR A 245 -2.23 -3.32 -5.81
C TYR A 245 -1.94 -3.73 -7.26
N CYS A 246 -2.93 -4.36 -7.89
CA CYS A 246 -2.96 -4.63 -9.32
C CYS A 246 -4.24 -4.05 -9.93
N VAL A 247 -4.07 -3.27 -11.00
CA VAL A 247 -5.13 -2.67 -11.81
C VAL A 247 -4.91 -3.11 -13.26
N GLU A 248 -5.58 -4.18 -13.67
CA GLU A 248 -5.40 -4.76 -15.01
C GLU A 248 -6.75 -5.16 -15.60
N GLY A 249 -7.19 -4.48 -16.67
CA GLY A 249 -8.51 -4.66 -17.25
C GLY A 249 -9.61 -4.49 -16.18
N LYS A 250 -10.41 -5.54 -15.97
CA LYS A 250 -11.45 -5.60 -14.94
C LYS A 250 -10.96 -6.04 -13.55
N HIS A 251 -9.70 -6.40 -13.42
CA HIS A 251 -9.14 -6.88 -12.16
C HIS A 251 -8.72 -5.69 -11.29
N ARG A 252 -9.29 -5.65 -10.08
CA ARG A 252 -8.89 -4.77 -8.98
C ARG A 252 -8.48 -5.66 -7.83
N ILE A 253 -7.18 -5.69 -7.56
CA ILE A 253 -6.59 -6.60 -6.57
C ILE A 253 -5.74 -5.79 -5.61
N LEU A 254 -5.90 -6.05 -4.31
CA LEU A 254 -5.10 -5.46 -3.25
C LEU A 254 -4.15 -6.50 -2.68
N VAL A 255 -2.89 -6.12 -2.48
CA VAL A 255 -1.86 -6.96 -1.89
C VAL A 255 -1.56 -6.42 -0.50
N LYS A 256 -1.86 -7.20 0.52
CA LYS A 256 -1.66 -6.84 1.92
C LYS A 256 -0.75 -7.85 2.61
N ASN A 257 -0.17 -7.47 3.73
CA ASN A 257 0.55 -8.41 4.59
C ASN A 257 -0.40 -9.56 5.00
N ALA A 258 0.03 -10.80 4.79
CA ALA A 258 -0.64 -11.94 5.40
C ALA A 258 0.15 -12.37 6.64
N PRO A 259 -0.46 -12.35 7.84
CA PRO A 259 0.20 -12.86 9.03
C PRO A 259 0.67 -14.30 8.79
N THR A 260 1.98 -14.51 8.97
CA THR A 260 2.67 -15.73 8.57
C THR A 260 2.64 -16.82 9.64
N SER A 261 2.24 -16.48 10.86
CA SER A 261 2.41 -17.33 12.02
C SER A 261 1.11 -17.57 12.81
N MET A 262 1.05 -18.70 13.51
CA MET A 262 0.10 -18.93 14.60
C MET A 262 0.31 -17.96 15.80
N PHE A 263 1.33 -17.10 15.76
CA PHE A 263 1.64 -16.08 16.76
C PHE A 263 0.97 -14.72 16.48
N TRP A 264 0.06 -14.62 15.50
CA TRP A 264 -0.78 -13.44 15.23
C TRP A 264 -1.44 -12.85 16.49
N ILE A 265 -1.67 -13.66 17.53
CA ILE A 265 -2.19 -13.21 18.82
C ILE A 265 -1.27 -12.18 19.49
N GLU A 266 0.05 -12.36 19.45
CA GLU A 266 0.99 -11.38 20.02
C GLU A 266 1.02 -10.06 19.22
N GLU A 267 0.71 -10.11 17.92
CA GLU A 267 0.67 -8.95 17.03
C GLU A 267 -0.62 -8.12 17.19
N ILE A 268 -1.74 -8.74 17.58
CA ILE A 268 -3.04 -8.05 17.76
C ILE A 268 -3.31 -7.61 19.20
N VAL A 269 -2.62 -8.19 20.18
CA VAL A 269 -2.83 -7.88 21.59
C VAL A 269 -2.12 -6.58 21.93
N ASP A 270 -2.80 -5.71 22.67
CA ASP A 270 -2.26 -4.41 23.10
C ASP A 270 -0.91 -4.60 23.81
N GLY A 271 0.14 -3.92 23.33
CA GLY A 271 1.49 -3.98 23.88
C GLY A 271 1.57 -3.55 25.36
N ASN A 272 0.60 -2.80 25.88
CA ASN A 272 0.49 -2.44 27.29
C ASN A 272 0.20 -3.65 28.20
N LEU A 273 -0.21 -4.79 27.64
CA LEU A 273 -0.38 -6.03 28.40
C LEU A 273 0.96 -6.71 28.69
N GLU A 274 2.08 -6.26 28.09
CA GLU A 274 3.44 -6.76 28.36
C GLU A 274 3.57 -8.30 28.26
N GLY A 275 2.82 -8.93 27.35
CA GLY A 275 2.77 -10.40 27.23
C GLY A 275 2.01 -11.13 28.36
N LYS A 276 1.38 -10.42 29.29
CA LYS A 276 0.59 -10.97 30.40
C LYS A 276 -0.85 -11.25 29.98
N PHE A 277 -1.03 -12.18 29.07
CA PHE A 277 -2.36 -12.61 28.64
C PHE A 277 -2.41 -14.12 28.36
N ASP A 278 -3.61 -14.70 28.48
CA ASP A 278 -3.85 -16.10 28.14
C ASP A 278 -4.21 -16.19 26.65
N VAL A 279 -3.38 -16.88 25.88
CA VAL A 279 -3.54 -17.05 24.43
C VAL A 279 -4.92 -17.62 24.08
N ASN A 280 -5.44 -18.58 24.86
CA ASN A 280 -6.75 -19.19 24.60
C ASN A 280 -7.90 -18.22 24.91
N GLN A 281 -7.75 -17.35 25.91
CA GLN A 281 -8.73 -16.30 26.20
C GLN A 281 -8.79 -15.29 25.06
N VAL A 282 -7.63 -14.87 24.54
CA VAL A 282 -7.58 -13.96 23.39
C VAL A 282 -8.15 -14.62 22.13
N GLU A 283 -7.82 -15.89 21.87
CA GLU A 283 -8.37 -16.62 20.73
C GLU A 283 -9.90 -16.72 20.80
N ASN A 284 -10.47 -16.95 21.98
CA ASN A 284 -11.92 -16.95 22.20
C ASN A 284 -12.52 -15.56 22.01
N LEU A 285 -11.88 -14.50 22.53
CA LEU A 285 -12.32 -13.12 22.31
C LEU A 285 -12.36 -12.77 20.82
N VAL A 286 -11.34 -13.18 20.04
CA VAL A 286 -11.34 -12.97 18.58
C VAL A 286 -12.46 -13.76 17.92
N LYS A 287 -12.70 -15.02 18.29
CA LYS A 287 -13.81 -15.83 17.74
C LYS A 287 -15.18 -15.17 18.00
N VAL A 288 -15.37 -14.62 19.20
CA VAL A 288 -16.59 -13.88 19.55
C VAL A 288 -16.69 -12.61 18.71
N ALA A 289 -15.62 -11.81 18.63
CA ALA A 289 -15.58 -10.58 17.84
C ALA A 289 -15.90 -10.85 16.36
N LEU A 290 -15.31 -11.89 15.75
CA LEU A 290 -15.55 -12.30 14.37
C LEU A 290 -17.01 -12.68 14.12
N LYS A 291 -17.68 -13.34 15.06
CA LYS A 291 -19.12 -13.63 14.98
C LYS A 291 -19.97 -12.36 15.06
N CYS A 292 -19.57 -11.40 15.88
CA CYS A 292 -20.31 -10.13 16.07
C CYS A 292 -20.24 -9.20 14.85
N VAL A 293 -19.18 -9.29 14.03
CA VAL A 293 -18.96 -8.42 12.86
C VAL A 293 -19.35 -9.06 11.53
N LYS A 294 -20.04 -10.20 11.54
CA LYS A 294 -20.57 -10.85 10.33
C LYS A 294 -21.41 -9.87 9.49
N ASP A 295 -21.26 -9.88 8.17
CA ASP A 295 -22.02 -8.98 7.29
C ASP A 295 -23.54 -9.21 7.41
N ASP A 296 -23.97 -10.48 7.45
CA ASP A 296 -25.38 -10.84 7.67
C ASP A 296 -25.78 -10.65 9.13
N MET A 297 -26.80 -9.81 9.37
CA MET A 297 -27.36 -9.55 10.69
C MET A 297 -27.92 -10.80 11.36
N ASN A 298 -28.41 -11.78 10.59
CA ASN A 298 -29.02 -13.01 11.12
C ASN A 298 -27.97 -14.04 11.57
N GLU A 299 -26.73 -13.91 11.10
CA GLU A 299 -25.60 -14.75 11.55
C GLU A 299 -24.94 -14.21 12.82
N ARG A 300 -25.26 -12.97 13.22
CA ARG A 300 -24.68 -12.34 14.41
C ARG A 300 -25.33 -12.91 15.67
N PRO A 301 -24.54 -13.21 16.72
CA PRO A 301 -25.06 -13.69 17.99
C PRO A 301 -25.82 -12.59 18.74
N SER A 302 -26.81 -12.99 19.54
CA SER A 302 -27.43 -12.11 20.52
C SER A 302 -26.45 -11.79 21.66
N MET A 303 -26.68 -10.70 22.39
CA MET A 303 -25.86 -10.38 23.56
C MET A 303 -25.85 -11.49 24.62
N SER A 304 -26.94 -12.26 24.77
CA SER A 304 -26.96 -13.41 25.68
C SER A 304 -26.01 -14.52 25.22
N GLN A 305 -25.99 -14.82 23.91
CA GLN A 305 -25.06 -15.80 23.33
C GLN A 305 -23.60 -15.32 23.41
N VAL A 306 -23.35 -14.02 23.23
CA VAL A 306 -22.02 -13.43 23.42
C VAL A 306 -21.53 -13.64 24.85
N VAL A 307 -22.38 -13.40 25.85
CA VAL A 307 -22.03 -13.61 27.26
C VAL A 307 -21.75 -15.09 27.54
N GLU A 308 -22.56 -16.02 27.04
CA GLU A 308 -22.29 -17.47 27.15
C GLU A 308 -20.94 -17.87 26.53
N MET A 309 -20.68 -17.42 25.30
CA MET A 309 -19.42 -17.72 24.60
C MET A 309 -18.18 -17.19 25.34
N LEU A 310 -18.30 -16.07 26.08
CA LEU A 310 -17.22 -15.53 26.91
C LEU A 310 -17.07 -16.32 28.23
N LEU A 311 -18.17 -16.78 28.83
CA LEU A 311 -18.18 -17.48 30.12
C LEU A 311 -17.70 -18.94 30.02
N GLU A 312 -18.01 -19.66 28.92
CA GLU A 312 -17.56 -21.04 28.69
C GLU A 312 -16.03 -21.19 28.68
N SER A 313 -15.29 -20.09 28.48
CA SER A 313 -13.82 -20.06 28.53
C SER A 313 -13.23 -20.13 29.94
N ASN A 314 -14.00 -19.73 30.97
CA ASN A 314 -13.55 -19.75 32.37
C ASN A 314 -13.79 -21.12 33.04
N GLU A 315 -14.75 -21.92 32.57
CA GLU A 315 -15.12 -23.19 33.21
C GLU A 315 -14.19 -24.37 32.86
N ARG A 316 -13.39 -24.29 31.79
CA ARG A 316 -12.39 -25.33 31.46
C ARG A 316 -11.19 -25.37 32.42
N ARG A 317 -11.10 -24.46 33.39
CA ARG A 317 -10.08 -24.45 34.46
C ARG A 317 -10.49 -25.26 35.71
N GLY A 318 -11.66 -25.91 35.72
CA GLY A 318 -12.20 -26.61 36.88
C GLY A 318 -11.80 -28.09 37.05
N THR A 319 -10.87 -28.65 36.27
CA THR A 319 -10.40 -30.04 36.48
C THR A 319 -8.92 -30.06 36.84
N PRO A 320 -8.56 -30.40 38.10
CA PRO A 320 -7.17 -30.59 38.49
C PRO A 320 -6.66 -31.95 37.99
N ARG A 321 -5.46 -31.96 37.41
CA ARG A 321 -4.55 -33.11 37.43
C ARG A 321 -3.34 -32.75 38.28
#